data_AF-A0A374VJ68-F1
#
_entry.id   AF-A0A374VJ68-F1
#
_cell.length_a   1.000
_cell.length_b   1.000
_cell.length_c   1.000
_cell.angle_alpha   90.00
_cell.angle_beta   90.00
_cell.angle_gamma   90.00
#
_symmetry.space_group_name_H-M   'P 1'
#
loop_
_entity.id
_entity.type
_entity.pdbx_description
1 polymer ?
#
loop_
_entity_poly.entity_id
_entity_poly.type
_entity_poly.pdbx_seq_one_letter_code
_entity_poly.pdbx_strand_id
1 'polypeptide(L)' 'MQFPSESYLEQLRKKYPVGTKLQLISMRNEKYPVLPGTVGEVTHIDDVGSIHMRWENGSSLALIPEIDSFQTVSKAKK' A
#
# COMPACT_ATOMS: atom_id res chain seq x y z
N MET A 1 0.95 15.25 -15.54
CA MET A 1 0.58 14.34 -14.44
C MET A 1 -0.87 13.96 -14.65
N GLN A 2 -1.16 12.68 -14.84
CA GLN A 2 -2.52 12.18 -14.90
C GLN A 2 -2.91 11.82 -13.47
N PHE A 3 -3.73 12.67 -12.85
CA PHE A 3 -4.26 12.36 -11.52
C PHE A 3 -5.32 11.27 -11.68
N PRO A 4 -5.36 10.28 -10.79
CA PRO A 4 -6.44 9.30 -10.78
C PRO A 4 -7.79 10.00 -10.58
N SER A 5 -8.87 9.41 -11.10
CA SER A 5 -10.21 9.95 -10.91
C SER A 5 -10.63 9.86 -9.44
N GLU A 6 -11.48 10.78 -8.98
CA GLU A 6 -12.00 10.74 -7.60
C GLU A 6 -12.67 9.40 -7.27
N SER A 7 -13.35 8.80 -8.25
CA SER A 7 -13.95 7.47 -8.11
C SER A 7 -12.92 6.38 -7.80
N TYR A 8 -11.74 6.44 -8.41
CA TYR A 8 -10.65 5.51 -8.14
C TYR A 8 -10.08 5.69 -6.73
N LEU A 9 -9.87 6.94 -6.30
CA LEU A 9 -9.39 7.24 -4.94
C LEU A 9 -10.38 6.74 -3.88
N GLU A 10 -11.69 6.95 -4.10
CA GLU A 10 -12.74 6.45 -3.22
C GLU A 10 -12.76 4.92 -3.16
N GLN A 11 -12.57 4.24 -4.30
CA GLN A 11 -12.44 2.78 -4.33
C GLN A 11 -11.21 2.29 -3.57
N LEU A 12 -10.06 2.96 -3.72
CA LEU A 12 -8.84 2.65 -2.97
C LEU A 12 -9.04 2.82 -1.47
N ARG A 13 -9.63 3.94 -1.03
CA ARG A 13 -9.93 4.21 0.38
C ARG A 13 -10.90 3.20 0.97
N LYS A 14 -11.89 2.75 0.19
CA LYS A 14 -12.81 1.67 0.60
C LYS A 14 -12.14 0.30 0.64
N LYS A 15 -11.24 0.01 -0.29
CA LYS A 15 -10.56 -1.29 -0.39
C LYS A 15 -9.47 -1.44 0.67
N TYR A 16 -8.77 -0.34 0.98
CA TYR A 16 -7.65 -0.29 1.91
C TYR A 16 -7.87 0.82 2.95
N PRO A 17 -8.83 0.67 3.87
CA PRO A 17 -9.02 1.64 4.93
C PRO A 17 -7.79 1.71 5.84
N VAL A 18 -7.64 2.85 6.53
CA VAL A 18 -6.59 3.04 7.56
C VAL A 18 -6.67 1.92 8.60
N GLY A 19 -5.51 1.36 8.97
CA GLY A 19 -5.40 0.18 9.83
C GLY A 19 -5.40 -1.15 9.08
N THR A 20 -5.59 -1.16 7.76
CA THR A 20 -5.47 -2.40 6.96
C THR A 20 -4.02 -2.87 6.95
N LYS A 21 -3.81 -4.16 7.24
CA LYS A 21 -2.48 -4.77 7.13
C LYS A 21 -2.24 -5.28 5.72
N LEU A 22 -1.19 -4.81 5.08
CA LEU A 22 -0.75 -5.25 3.76
C LEU A 22 0.64 -5.85 3.85
N GLN A 23 0.87 -6.93 3.10
CA GLN A 23 2.18 -7.54 2.95
C GLN A 23 2.70 -7.21 1.55
N LEU A 24 3.93 -6.69 1.50
CA LEU A 24 4.61 -6.47 0.24
C LEU A 24 4.96 -7.80 -0.42
N ILE A 25 4.71 -7.93 -1.72
CA ILE A 25 5.15 -9.07 -2.54
C ILE A 25 6.34 -8.66 -3.40
N SER A 26 6.24 -7.51 -4.06
CA SER A 26 7.32 -6.94 -4.87
C SER A 26 7.18 -5.44 -4.90
N MET A 27 8.30 -4.73 -4.75
CA MET A 27 8.35 -3.28 -4.84
C MET A 27 8.96 -2.88 -6.18
N ARG A 28 8.56 -1.71 -6.68
CA ARG A 28 9.23 -1.02 -7.78
C ARG A 28 10.72 -0.84 -7.50
N ASN A 29 11.49 -0.55 -8.56
CA ASN A 29 12.94 -0.38 -8.48
C ASN A 29 13.32 0.94 -7.75
N GLU A 30 13.21 0.91 -6.43
CA GLU A 30 13.59 2.00 -5.52
C GLU A 30 15.03 1.79 -5.03
N LYS A 31 15.76 2.86 -4.72
CA LYS A 31 17.14 2.76 -4.19
C LYS A 31 17.22 2.00 -2.85
N TYR A 32 16.18 2.09 -2.04
CA TYR A 32 16.04 1.43 -0.75
C TYR A 32 14.65 0.82 -0.64
N PRO A 33 14.37 -0.31 -1.33
CA PRO A 33 13.04 -0.88 -1.35
C PRO A 33 12.74 -1.54 -0.01
N VAL A 34 11.44 -1.63 0.32
CA VAL A 34 10.98 -2.51 1.39
C VAL A 34 11.15 -3.96 0.93
N LEU A 35 11.56 -4.84 1.83
CA LEU A 35 11.79 -6.24 1.50
C LEU A 35 10.45 -6.96 1.24
N PRO A 36 10.35 -7.78 0.17
CA PRO A 36 9.24 -8.71 -0.01
C PRO A 36 8.96 -9.52 1.27
N GLY A 37 7.69 -9.69 1.60
CA GLY A 37 7.24 -10.36 2.83
C GLY A 37 7.11 -9.43 4.04
N THR A 38 7.61 -8.19 3.97
CA THR A 38 7.39 -7.22 5.06
C THR A 38 5.90 -6.89 5.15
N VAL A 39 5.38 -6.86 6.37
CA VAL A 39 4.02 -6.41 6.64
C VAL A 39 4.07 -4.95 7.07
N GLY A 40 3.10 -4.18 6.60
CA GLY A 40 2.86 -2.82 7.03
C GLY A 40 1.40 -2.60 7.32
N GLU A 41 1.11 -1.46 7.94
CA GLU A 41 -0.24 -0.97 8.19
C GLU A 41 -0.52 0.28 7.36
N VAL A 42 -1.69 0.34 6.72
CA VAL A 42 -2.13 1.52 5.98
C VAL A 42 -2.38 2.67 6.94
N THR A 43 -1.71 3.79 6.71
CA THR A 43 -1.85 5.01 7.51
C THR A 43 -2.74 6.05 6.83
N HIS A 44 -2.58 6.21 5.52
CA HIS A 44 -3.37 7.15 4.72
C HIS A 44 -3.26 6.82 3.22
N ILE A 45 -4.17 7.35 2.40
CA ILE A 45 -4.08 7.32 0.94
C ILE A 45 -4.09 8.75 0.44
N ASP A 46 -3.03 9.15 -0.25
CA ASP A 46 -2.91 10.50 -0.78
C ASP A 46 -3.79 10.74 -2.02
N ASP A 47 -3.85 11.99 -2.45
CA ASP A 47 -4.61 12.46 -3.60
C ASP A 47 -4.06 11.99 -4.95
N VAL A 48 -2.83 11.46 -4.97
CA VAL A 48 -2.23 10.84 -6.16
C VAL A 48 -2.43 9.32 -6.20
N GLY A 49 -3.12 8.73 -5.22
CA GLY A 49 -3.47 7.30 -5.18
C GLY A 49 -2.39 6.39 -4.60
N SER A 50 -1.39 6.95 -3.93
CA SER A 50 -0.39 6.19 -3.20
C SER A 50 -0.89 5.83 -1.80
N ILE A 51 -0.65 4.60 -1.41
CA ILE A 51 -1.02 4.06 -0.11
C ILE A 51 0.16 4.24 0.84
N HIS A 52 0.06 5.20 1.73
CA HIS A 52 1.06 5.45 2.77
C HIS A 52 0.98 4.35 3.82
N MET A 53 2.12 3.71 4.05
CA MET A 53 2.23 2.56 4.92
C MET A 53 3.25 2.81 6.03
N ARG A 54 2.91 2.36 7.23
CA ARG A 54 3.86 2.17 8.32
C ARG A 54 4.32 0.72 8.30
N TRP A 55 5.54 0.49 7.81
CA TRP A 55 6.12 -0.84 7.73
C TRP A 55 6.73 -1.27 9.07
N GLU A 56 6.70 -2.57 9.35
CA GLU A 56 7.29 -3.13 10.58
C GLU A 56 8.82 -2.95 10.65
N ASN A 57 9.49 -2.84 9.49
CA ASN A 57 10.92 -2.54 9.41
C ASN A 57 11.26 -1.06 9.69
N GLY A 58 10.28 -0.23 10.04
CA GLY A 58 10.45 1.20 10.28
C GLY A 58 10.42 2.06 9.01
N SER A 59 10.23 1.45 7.83
CA SER A 59 10.06 2.20 6.58
C SER A 59 8.72 2.93 6.55
N SER A 60 8.70 4.05 5.82
CA SER A 60 7.50 4.86 5.56
C SER A 60 7.20 4.98 4.06
N LEU A 61 7.74 4.05 3.25
CA LEU A 61 7.54 4.07 1.80
C LEU A 61 6.09 3.78 1.43
N ALA A 62 5.51 4.62 0.57
CA ALA A 62 4.17 4.43 0.05
C ALA A 62 4.13 3.43 -1.10
N LEU A 63 3.07 2.62 -1.15
CA LEU A 63 2.78 1.70 -2.25
C LEU A 63 1.98 2.40 -3.34
N ILE A 64 2.32 2.12 -4.58
CA ILE A 64 1.53 2.51 -5.76
C ILE A 64 0.83 1.25 -6.29
N PRO A 65 -0.51 1.16 -6.19
CA PRO A 65 -1.27 -0.02 -6.62
C PRO A 65 -1.01 -0.50 -8.06
N GLU A 66 -0.62 0.42 -8.95
CA GLU A 66 -0.36 0.11 -10.36
C GLU A 66 1.07 -0.39 -10.64
N ILE A 67 2.00 -0.20 -9.69
CA ILE A 67 3.43 -0.51 -9.88
C ILE A 67 3.90 -1.55 -8.86
N ASP A 68 3.51 -1.39 -7.60
CA ASP A 68 3.89 -2.24 -6.50
C ASP A 68 2.91 -3.42 -6.35
N SER A 69 3.44 -4.61 -6.05
CA SER A 69 2.64 -5.81 -5.81
C SER A 69 2.55 -6.09 -4.32
N PHE A 70 1.33 -6.20 -3.81
CA PHE A 70 1.06 -6.46 -2.39
C PHE A 70 -0.25 -7.21 -2.21
N GLN A 71 -0.43 -7.79 -1.03
CA GLN A 71 -1.64 -8.52 -0.65
C GLN A 71 -2.16 -8.07 0.70
N THR A 72 -3.48 -8.16 0.88
CA THR A 72 -4.09 -7.91 2.19
C THR A 72 -3.79 -9.07 3.12
N VAL A 73 -3.21 -8.76 4.27
CA VAL A 73 -3.11 -9.68 5.40
C VAL A 73 -4.41 -9.61 6.18
N SER A 74 -5.53 -9.88 5.50
CA SER A 74 -6.73 -10.30 6.22
C SER A 74 -6.41 -11.68 6.78
N LYS A 75 -6.66 -11.90 8.07
CA LYS A 75 -6.63 -13.24 8.65
C LYS A 75 -7.60 -14.10 7.84
N ALA A 76 -7.12 -14.78 6.81
CA ALA A 76 -7.84 -15.86 6.19
C ALA A 76 -8.05 -16.88 7.32
N LYS A 77 -9.32 -16.98 7.73
CA LYS A 77 -9.82 -18.08 8.54
C LYS A 77 -9.26 -19.37 7.95
N LYS A 78 -8.63 -20.14 8.84
CA LYS A 78 -8.32 -21.55 8.65
C LYS A 78 -9.53 -22.31 8.12
#